data_AF-A0A5E4CZ13-F1
#
_entry.id   AF-A0A5E4CZ13-F1
#
_cell.length_a   1.000
_cell.length_b   1.000
_cell.length_c   1.000
_cell.angle_alpha   90.00
_cell.angle_beta   90.00
_cell.angle_gamma   90.00
#
_symmetry.space_group_name_H-M   'P 1'
#
loop_
_entity.id
_entity.type
_entity.pdbx_description
1 polymer ?
#
loop_
_entity_poly.entity_id
_entity_poly.type
_entity_poly.pdbx_seq_one_letter_code
_entity_poly.pdbx_strand_id
1 'polypeptide(L)'
;MFPLTEENKHVAQLLFGTGTCPRCIFRFCGVDFHAPYKHSYEELLNDIQKFLKAEKDELILEVPNPPLKKIRLQELEDGIDNPSQNGENKISVIEDGSIASPNSNLNVNVCNVCLGILQEFCEKEFIKKVCQKVEASGFEFTNLVFSVSFPPQLSVRE
;
A
#
# COMPACT_ATOMS: atom_id res chain seq x y z
N MET A 1 -11.38 6.93 19.08
CA MET A 1 -11.36 5.47 19.31
C MET A 1 -11.01 4.80 18.00
N PHE A 2 -10.06 3.88 17.99
CA PHE A 2 -9.63 3.18 16.79
C PHE A 2 -10.71 2.16 16.36
N PRO A 3 -11.03 2.02 15.06
CA PRO A 3 -12.22 1.28 14.63
C PRO A 3 -12.06 -0.24 14.58
N LEU A 4 -10.83 -0.76 14.61
CA LEU A 4 -10.59 -2.20 14.53
C LEU A 4 -10.47 -2.83 15.93
N THR A 5 -10.93 -4.06 16.05
CA THR A 5 -10.81 -4.90 17.25
C THR A 5 -9.71 -5.95 17.07
N GLU A 6 -9.34 -6.67 18.13
CA GLU A 6 -8.33 -7.74 18.04
C GLU A 6 -8.69 -8.84 17.03
N GLU A 7 -9.97 -9.10 16.79
CA GLU A 7 -10.44 -10.04 15.75
C GLU A 7 -9.98 -9.63 14.34
N ASN A 8 -9.84 -8.33 14.09
CA ASN A 8 -9.40 -7.80 12.81
C ASN A 8 -7.88 -7.83 12.63
N LYS A 9 -7.10 -8.09 13.69
CA LYS A 9 -5.66 -7.83 13.74
C LYS A 9 -4.87 -8.63 12.71
N HIS A 10 -5.17 -9.92 12.55
CA HIS A 10 -4.48 -10.77 11.58
C HIS A 10 -4.71 -10.30 10.13
N VAL A 11 -5.96 -9.95 9.80
CA VAL A 11 -6.31 -9.42 8.46
C VAL A 11 -5.62 -8.07 8.23
N ALA A 12 -5.71 -7.17 9.21
CA ALA A 12 -5.06 -5.85 9.14
C ALA A 12 -3.53 -5.98 8.99
N GLN A 13 -2.89 -6.89 9.72
CA GLN A 13 -1.45 -7.14 9.65
C GLN A 13 -1.03 -7.63 8.26
N LEU A 14 -1.75 -8.61 7.70
CA LEU A 14 -1.46 -9.17 6.37
C LEU A 14 -1.64 -8.10 5.28
N LEU A 15 -2.75 -7.38 5.30
CA LEU A 15 -3.05 -6.35 4.32
C LEU A 15 -2.05 -5.19 4.41
N PHE A 16 -1.75 -4.72 5.62
CA PHE A 16 -0.78 -3.65 5.81
C PHE A 16 0.62 -4.07 5.37
N GLY A 17 1.06 -5.29 5.74
CA GLY A 17 2.36 -5.83 5.36
C GLY A 17 2.55 -6.06 3.85
N THR A 18 1.46 -6.19 3.09
CA THR A 18 1.48 -6.37 1.63
C THR A 18 1.22 -5.08 0.84
N GLY A 19 1.04 -3.95 1.52
CA GLY A 19 0.93 -2.63 0.89
C GLY A 19 -0.49 -2.07 0.76
N THR A 20 -1.47 -2.61 1.49
CA THR A 20 -2.84 -2.07 1.52
C THR A 20 -2.91 -0.86 2.44
N CYS A 21 -3.52 0.24 1.97
CA CYS A 21 -3.65 1.46 2.75
C CYS A 21 -4.68 1.33 3.90
N PRO A 22 -4.60 2.18 4.95
CA PRO A 22 -5.49 2.09 6.10
C PRO A 22 -6.99 2.13 5.80
N ARG A 23 -7.41 3.01 4.88
CA ARG A 23 -8.82 3.10 4.49
C ARG A 23 -9.31 1.83 3.80
N CYS A 24 -8.48 1.18 2.97
CA CYS A 24 -8.85 -0.11 2.39
C CYS A 24 -8.90 -1.21 3.46
N ILE A 25 -7.98 -1.22 4.42
CA ILE A 25 -8.03 -2.15 5.56
C ILE A 25 -9.36 -2.01 6.31
N PHE A 26 -9.81 -0.79 6.60
CA PHE A 26 -11.10 -0.55 7.23
C PHE A 26 -12.27 -1.13 6.41
N ARG A 27 -12.23 -1.02 5.07
CA ARG A 27 -13.25 -1.64 4.19
C ARG A 27 -13.23 -3.17 4.30
N PHE A 28 -12.05 -3.79 4.20
CA PHE A 28 -11.92 -5.26 4.33
C PHE A 28 -12.28 -5.77 5.73
N CYS A 29 -12.13 -4.95 6.76
CA CYS A 29 -12.55 -5.27 8.12
C CYS A 29 -14.02 -4.90 8.41
N GLY A 30 -14.78 -4.42 7.42
CA GLY A 30 -16.21 -4.15 7.57
C GLY A 30 -16.56 -2.92 8.42
N VAL A 31 -15.65 -1.95 8.55
CA VAL A 31 -15.93 -0.70 9.28
C VAL A 31 -16.97 0.11 8.48
N ASP A 32 -18.19 0.22 9.02
CA ASP A 32 -19.36 0.78 8.35
C ASP A 32 -19.68 2.25 8.71
N PHE A 33 -19.03 2.79 9.73
CA PHE A 33 -19.20 4.18 10.14
C PHE A 33 -18.17 5.10 9.47
N HIS A 34 -18.61 6.30 9.08
CA HIS A 34 -17.82 7.17 8.19
C HIS A 34 -16.65 7.91 8.86
N ALA A 35 -16.70 8.10 10.19
CA ALA A 35 -15.78 9.00 10.88
C ALA A 35 -14.29 8.63 10.72
N PRO A 36 -13.86 7.36 10.89
CA PRO A 36 -12.45 6.97 10.72
C PRO A 36 -11.90 7.27 9.33
N TYR A 37 -12.72 7.13 8.28
CA TYR A 37 -12.28 7.36 6.91
C TYR A 37 -11.93 8.83 6.63
N LYS A 38 -12.40 9.75 7.46
CA LYS A 38 -12.19 11.20 7.32
C LYS A 38 -10.93 11.72 8.03
N HIS A 39 -10.26 10.90 8.85
CA HIS A 39 -8.97 11.27 9.43
C HIS A 39 -7.92 11.42 8.32
N SER A 40 -6.88 12.21 8.60
CA SER A 40 -5.79 12.38 7.65
C SER A 40 -5.08 11.05 7.42
N TYR A 41 -4.52 10.88 6.23
CA TYR A 41 -3.79 9.66 5.89
C TYR A 41 -2.65 9.34 6.87
N GLU A 42 -1.95 10.37 7.35
CA GLU A 42 -0.86 10.24 8.31
C GLU A 42 -1.34 9.76 9.69
N GLU A 43 -2.42 10.34 10.22
CA GLU A 43 -3.04 9.87 11.46
C GLU A 43 -3.46 8.40 11.35
N LEU A 44 -4.07 8.02 10.23
CA LEU A 44 -4.50 6.65 9.99
C LEU A 44 -3.34 5.66 9.89
N LEU A 45 -2.24 6.04 9.24
CA LEU A 45 -1.03 5.22 9.20
C LEU A 45 -0.46 5.01 10.60
N ASN A 46 -0.34 6.10 11.37
CA ASN A 46 0.16 6.03 12.74
C ASN A 46 -0.73 5.16 13.64
N ASP A 47 -2.05 5.28 13.50
CA ASP A 47 -3.02 4.51 14.27
C ASP A 47 -2.98 3.02 13.92
N ILE A 48 -2.91 2.66 12.62
CA ILE A 48 -2.72 1.26 12.21
C ILE A 48 -1.42 0.71 12.76
N GLN A 49 -0.31 1.44 12.63
CA GLN A 49 0.98 0.98 13.14
C GLN A 49 0.96 0.78 14.66
N LYS A 50 0.29 1.66 15.41
CA LYS A 50 0.11 1.49 16.87
C LYS A 50 -0.75 0.27 17.20
N PHE A 51 -1.84 0.06 16.49
CA PHE A 51 -2.72 -1.09 16.68
C PHE A 51 -2.05 -2.43 16.37
N LEU A 52 -1.23 -2.47 15.31
CA LEU A 52 -0.52 -3.66 14.87
C LEU A 52 0.72 -3.99 15.71
N LYS A 53 1.27 -3.01 16.45
CA LYS A 53 2.31 -3.27 17.44
C LYS A 53 1.72 -4.04 18.62
N ALA A 54 1.85 -5.36 18.59
CA ALA A 54 1.72 -6.19 19.79
C ALA A 54 3.03 -6.14 20.59
N GLU A 55 2.92 -6.12 21.93
CA GLU A 55 4.04 -6.43 22.83
C GLU A 55 4.70 -7.73 22.36
N LYS A 56 6.03 -7.76 22.34
CA LYS A 56 6.82 -8.93 21.93
C LYS A 56 6.45 -10.12 22.80
N ASP A 57 5.48 -10.92 22.39
CA ASP A 57 5.31 -12.26 22.92
C ASP A 57 6.09 -13.21 22.01
N GLU A 58 7.01 -13.91 22.66
CA GLU A 58 7.90 -14.92 22.11
C GLU A 58 7.08 -16.06 21.51
N LEU A 59 6.72 -15.96 20.23
CA LEU A 59 6.31 -17.12 19.44
C LEU A 59 7.41 -17.40 18.43
N ILE A 60 8.42 -18.14 18.91
CA ILE A 60 9.30 -18.93 18.05
C ILE A 60 8.42 -19.95 17.35
N LEU A 61 7.89 -19.60 16.18
CA LEU A 61 7.43 -20.57 15.21
C LEU A 61 8.68 -21.17 14.56
N GLU A 62 9.20 -22.25 15.15
CA GLU A 62 10.09 -23.15 14.44
C GLU A 62 9.30 -23.76 13.27
N VAL A 63 9.36 -23.11 12.11
CA VAL A 63 8.95 -23.73 10.85
C VAL A 63 10.16 -24.54 10.37
N PRO A 64 10.07 -25.89 10.28
CA PRO A 64 11.12 -26.67 9.65
C PRO A 64 11.21 -26.24 8.19
N ASN A 65 12.32 -25.61 7.80
CA ASN A 65 12.63 -25.30 6.40
C ASN A 65 12.50 -26.60 5.57
N PRO A 66 11.56 -26.71 4.62
CA PRO A 66 11.57 -27.83 3.70
C PRO A 66 12.81 -27.71 2.78
N PRO A 67 13.50 -28.83 2.47
CA PRO A 67 14.75 -28.77 1.74
C PRO A 67 14.51 -28.24 0.32
N LEU A 68 15.25 -27.18 -0.03
CA LEU A 68 15.31 -26.66 -1.39
C LEU A 68 15.89 -27.74 -2.31
N LYS A 69 15.02 -28.37 -3.11
CA LYS A 69 15.43 -29.25 -4.20
C LYS A 69 16.18 -28.42 -5.23
N LYS A 70 17.52 -28.46 -5.19
CA LYS A 70 18.36 -28.00 -6.30
C LYS A 70 18.08 -28.89 -7.51
N ILE A 71 17.43 -28.34 -8.52
CA ILE A 71 17.38 -28.98 -9.85
C ILE A 71 18.80 -28.91 -10.41
N ARG A 72 19.42 -30.08 -10.59
CA ARG A 72 20.72 -30.26 -11.24
C ARG A 72 20.45 -30.23 -12.75
N LEU A 73 20.69 -29.09 -13.39
CA LEU A 73 20.72 -29.02 -14.86
C LEU A 73 22.04 -29.67 -15.31
N GLN A 74 21.95 -30.76 -16.06
CA GLN A 74 23.11 -31.42 -16.67
C GLN A 74 23.72 -30.52 -17.73
N GLU A 75 25.05 -30.37 -17.64
CA GLU A 75 25.91 -29.76 -18.66
C GLU A 75 25.80 -30.58 -19.95
N LEU A 76 25.53 -29.92 -21.06
CA LEU A 76 25.89 -30.40 -22.38
C LEU A 76 26.71 -29.30 -23.05
N GLU A 77 28.01 -29.52 -23.12
CA GLU A 77 28.94 -28.76 -23.94
C GLU A 77 28.62 -28.99 -25.42
N ASP A 78 28.47 -27.91 -26.19
CA ASP A 78 29.24 -27.64 -27.42
C ASP A 78 28.68 -26.44 -28.20
N GLY A 79 29.57 -25.49 -28.54
CA GLY A 79 29.45 -24.68 -29.77
C GLY A 79 29.03 -23.21 -29.69
N ILE A 80 29.94 -22.33 -29.25
CA ILE A 80 30.38 -21.06 -29.89
C ILE A 80 29.30 -20.20 -30.62
N ASP A 81 28.85 -19.09 -29.98
CA ASP A 81 29.09 -17.67 -30.38
C ASP A 81 28.19 -16.67 -29.60
N ASN A 82 28.82 -15.64 -29.00
CA ASN A 82 28.25 -14.49 -28.28
C ASN A 82 27.85 -13.35 -29.26
N PRO A 83 27.27 -12.18 -28.84
CA PRO A 83 26.52 -11.83 -27.62
C PRO A 83 25.26 -10.94 -27.90
N SER A 84 24.31 -10.87 -26.95
CA SER A 84 23.57 -9.61 -26.69
C SER A 84 23.09 -9.56 -25.24
N GLN A 85 23.73 -8.68 -24.47
CA GLN A 85 23.48 -8.36 -23.07
C GLN A 85 22.23 -7.50 -22.88
N ASN A 86 21.45 -7.79 -21.84
CA ASN A 86 20.68 -6.88 -20.97
C ASN A 86 19.96 -7.81 -19.98
N GLY A 87 20.30 -7.93 -18.70
CA GLY A 87 20.92 -7.01 -17.76
C GLY A 87 20.28 -7.35 -16.42
N GLU A 88 20.79 -8.40 -15.76
CA GLU A 88 20.40 -8.82 -14.42
C GLU A 88 20.71 -7.72 -13.41
N ASN A 89 19.69 -7.15 -12.76
CA ASN A 89 19.91 -6.24 -11.63
C ASN A 89 20.03 -7.03 -10.33
N LYS A 90 21.30 -7.30 -10.00
CA LYS A 90 21.80 -7.84 -8.74
C LYS A 90 21.43 -6.90 -7.58
N ILE A 91 20.79 -7.48 -6.57
CA ILE A 91 20.58 -6.87 -5.25
C ILE A 91 21.94 -6.61 -4.61
N SER A 92 22.25 -5.34 -4.32
CA SER A 92 23.39 -4.96 -3.48
C SER A 92 22.88 -4.30 -2.20
N VAL A 93 23.12 -4.99 -1.09
CA VAL A 93 23.03 -4.45 0.27
C VAL A 93 24.13 -3.40 0.43
N ILE A 94 23.76 -2.17 0.78
CA ILE A 94 24.67 -1.17 1.33
C ILE A 94 24.02 -0.68 2.62
N GLU A 95 24.56 -1.14 3.75
CA GLU A 95 24.51 -0.39 5.00
C GLU A 95 25.44 0.80 4.84
N ASP A 96 24.92 2.02 4.92
CA ASP A 96 25.72 3.14 5.39
C ASP A 96 24.85 4.13 6.16
N GLY A 97 25.31 4.44 7.36
CA GLY A 97 24.67 5.37 8.27
C GLY A 97 24.97 6.79 7.84
N SER A 98 23.94 7.51 7.42
CA SER A 98 24.04 8.97 7.28
C SER A 98 22.80 9.63 7.85
N ILE A 99 23.06 10.47 8.86
CA ILE A 99 22.08 11.28 9.58
C ILE A 99 21.51 12.30 8.57
N ALA A 100 20.32 12.01 8.06
CA ALA A 100 19.61 12.89 7.15
C ALA A 100 18.47 13.63 7.88
N SER A 101 18.47 14.94 7.70
CA SER A 101 17.50 15.96 8.14
C SER A 101 16.02 15.54 8.03
N PRO A 102 15.12 15.99 8.94
CA PRO A 102 13.70 15.61 8.92
C PRO A 102 12.94 16.43 7.88
N ASN A 103 13.21 16.18 6.60
CA ASN A 103 12.23 16.46 5.55
C ASN A 103 11.45 15.16 5.37
N SER A 104 10.41 15.00 6.18
CA SER A 104 9.50 13.85 6.20
C SER A 104 8.64 13.81 4.94
N ASN A 105 9.26 13.52 3.78
CA ASN A 105 8.56 12.85 2.70
C ASN A 105 8.35 11.41 3.17
N LEU A 106 7.31 11.20 3.99
CA LEU A 106 6.79 9.87 4.25
C LEU A 106 6.52 9.27 2.86
N ASN A 107 7.34 8.33 2.41
CA ASN A 107 7.13 7.66 1.12
C ASN A 107 5.77 6.95 1.20
N VAL A 108 4.72 7.64 0.75
CA VAL A 108 3.37 7.09 0.69
C VAL A 108 3.37 6.05 -0.42
N ASN A 109 3.57 4.80 -0.03
CA ASN A 109 3.45 3.70 -0.97
C ASN A 109 2.03 3.67 -1.55
N VAL A 110 1.94 3.54 -2.88
CA VAL A 110 0.67 3.39 -3.59
C VAL A 110 -0.01 2.12 -3.13
N CYS A 111 -1.28 2.24 -2.71
CA CYS A 111 -2.07 1.10 -2.26
C CYS A 111 -2.20 0.06 -3.37
N ASN A 112 -1.81 -1.19 -3.10
CA ASN A 112 -1.93 -2.31 -4.03
C ASN A 112 -3.39 -2.66 -4.40
N VAL A 113 -4.37 -2.24 -3.60
CA VAL A 113 -5.81 -2.41 -3.87
C VAL A 113 -6.37 -1.22 -4.64
N CYS A 114 -6.42 -0.03 -4.03
CA CYS A 114 -7.14 1.12 -4.59
C CYS A 114 -6.31 2.05 -5.48
N LEU A 115 -5.01 1.80 -5.66
CA LEU A 115 -4.12 2.59 -6.51
C LEU A 115 -4.17 4.11 -6.23
N GLY A 116 -4.27 4.52 -4.96
CA GLY A 116 -4.28 5.93 -4.57
C GLY A 116 -5.67 6.55 -4.36
N ILE A 117 -6.75 5.89 -4.79
CA ILE A 117 -8.12 6.46 -4.72
C ILE A 117 -8.51 6.85 -3.28
N LEU A 118 -8.24 5.98 -2.31
CA LEU A 118 -8.47 6.23 -0.88
C LEU A 118 -7.20 6.73 -0.16
N GLN A 119 -6.26 7.30 -0.90
CA GLN A 119 -5.07 7.99 -0.40
C GLN A 119 -5.20 9.46 -0.81
N GLU A 120 -4.38 9.97 -1.74
CA GLU A 120 -4.39 11.38 -2.15
C GLU A 120 -5.69 11.85 -2.80
N PHE A 121 -6.38 10.99 -3.58
CA PHE A 121 -7.55 11.40 -4.37
C PHE A 121 -8.81 11.59 -3.54
N CYS A 122 -8.84 11.14 -2.29
CA CYS A 122 -9.93 11.40 -1.36
C CYS A 122 -9.60 12.51 -0.34
N GLU A 123 -8.43 13.15 -0.45
CA GLU A 123 -8.03 14.25 0.44
C GLU A 123 -8.51 15.61 -0.04
N LYS A 124 -8.62 16.54 0.90
CA LYS A 124 -9.09 17.91 0.70
C LYS A 124 -8.39 18.62 -0.47
N GLU A 125 -7.07 18.48 -0.60
CA GLU A 125 -6.31 19.20 -1.62
C GLU A 125 -6.62 18.74 -3.04
N PHE A 126 -6.88 17.44 -3.26
CA PHE A 126 -7.33 16.95 -4.56
C PHE A 126 -8.74 17.44 -4.87
N ILE A 127 -9.66 17.33 -3.91
CA ILE A 127 -11.05 17.80 -4.07
C ILE A 127 -11.10 19.30 -4.34
N LYS A 128 -10.24 20.10 -3.69
CA LYS A 128 -10.12 21.53 -3.95
C LYS A 128 -9.74 21.82 -5.41
N LYS A 129 -8.81 21.06 -6.00
CA LYS A 129 -8.45 21.20 -7.42
C LYS A 129 -9.61 20.83 -8.34
N VAL A 130 -10.41 19.82 -7.98
CA VAL A 130 -11.64 19.47 -8.71
C VAL A 130 -12.65 20.63 -8.65
N CYS A 131 -12.90 21.18 -7.45
CA CYS A 131 -13.82 22.32 -7.28
C CYS A 131 -13.37 23.54 -8.06
N GLN A 132 -12.08 23.89 -8.03
CA GLN A 132 -11.53 25.01 -8.82
C GLN A 132 -11.79 24.85 -10.32
N LYS A 133 -11.72 23.61 -10.84
CA LYS A 133 -12.03 23.31 -12.25
C LYS A 133 -13.52 23.44 -12.56
N VAL A 134 -14.39 23.06 -11.61
CA VAL A 134 -15.84 23.24 -11.73
C VAL A 134 -16.20 24.74 -11.72
N GLU A 135 -15.66 25.50 -10.77
CA GLU A 135 -15.87 26.95 -10.64
C GLU A 135 -15.44 27.71 -11.90
N ALA A 136 -14.28 27.35 -12.46
CA ALA A 136 -13.76 27.95 -13.69
C ALA A 136 -14.65 27.70 -14.93
N SER A 137 -15.63 26.77 -14.84
CA SER A 137 -16.55 26.48 -15.94
C SER A 137 -17.76 27.44 -15.97
N GLY A 138 -17.97 28.26 -14.95
CA GLY A 138 -18.97 29.34 -14.96
C GLY A 138 -20.44 28.87 -14.96
N PHE A 139 -20.72 27.66 -14.47
CA PHE A 139 -22.09 27.17 -14.33
C PHE A 139 -22.80 27.80 -13.13
N GLU A 140 -24.09 28.10 -13.30
CA GLU A 140 -24.99 28.41 -12.18
C GLU A 140 -25.64 27.11 -11.69
N PHE A 141 -25.43 26.77 -10.42
CA PHE A 141 -26.05 25.61 -9.79
C PHE A 141 -26.23 25.84 -8.28
N THR A 142 -27.26 25.25 -7.70
CA THR A 142 -27.51 25.28 -6.24
C THR A 142 -27.22 23.95 -5.56
N ASN A 143 -27.06 22.88 -6.35
CA ASN A 143 -26.77 21.52 -5.91
C ASN A 143 -25.90 20.82 -6.96
N LEU A 144 -25.25 19.73 -6.58
CA LEU A 144 -24.43 18.92 -7.48
C LEU A 144 -24.63 17.43 -7.23
N VAL A 145 -24.39 16.63 -8.26
CA VAL A 145 -24.23 15.18 -8.16
C VAL A 145 -22.79 14.84 -8.52
N PHE A 146 -22.08 14.19 -7.61
CA PHE A 146 -20.71 13.76 -7.84
C PHE A 146 -20.69 12.35 -8.43
N SER A 147 -20.41 12.25 -9.73
CA SER A 147 -20.17 10.99 -10.41
C SER A 147 -18.67 10.69 -10.45
N VAL A 148 -18.28 9.50 -10.03
CA VAL A 148 -16.88 9.02 -10.06
C VAL A 148 -16.81 7.72 -10.84
N SER A 149 -15.78 7.57 -11.65
CA SER A 149 -15.50 6.35 -12.40
C SER A 149 -14.11 5.85 -12.04
N PHE A 150 -13.99 4.54 -11.84
CA PHE A 150 -12.74 3.90 -11.48
C PHE A 150 -12.19 3.07 -12.63
N PRO A 151 -10.86 2.85 -12.70
CA PRO A 151 -10.28 1.94 -13.68
C PRO A 151 -10.86 0.53 -13.53
N PRO A 152 -11.34 -0.13 -14.61
CA PRO A 152 -11.99 -1.45 -14.52
C PRO A 152 -11.12 -2.53 -13.87
N GLN A 153 -9.80 -2.43 -14.01
CA GLN A 153 -8.85 -3.35 -13.41
C GLN A 153 -8.77 -3.27 -11.88
N LEU A 154 -9.36 -2.25 -11.23
CA LEU A 154 -9.49 -2.25 -9.77
C LEU A 154 -10.33 -3.42 -9.27
N SER A 155 -11.32 -3.88 -10.04
CA SER A 155 -12.15 -5.04 -9.69
C SER A 155 -11.37 -6.36 -9.64
N VAL A 156 -10.17 -6.44 -10.22
CA VAL A 156 -9.29 -7.61 -10.11
C VAL A 156 -8.42 -7.55 -8.85
N ARG A 157 -8.16 -6.34 -8.34
CA ARG A 157 -7.36 -6.09 -7.14
C ARG A 157 -8.18 -6.18 -5.86
N GLU A 158 -9.49 -5.92 -5.97
CA GLU A 158 -10.48 -6.05 -4.90
C GLU A 158 -10.83 -7.53 -4.65
#